data_AF-A0A7K5C3U7-F1
#
_entry.id   AF-A0A7K5C3U7-F1
#
_cell.length_a   1.000
_cell.length_b   1.000
_cell.length_c   1.000
_cell.angle_alpha   90.00
_cell.angle_beta   90.00
_cell.angle_gamma   90.00
#
_symmetry.space_group_name_H-M   'P 1'
#
loop_
_entity.id
_entity.type
_entity.pdbx_description
1 polymer ?
#
loop_
_entity_poly.entity_id
_entity_poly.type
_entity_poly.pdbx_seq_one_letter_code
_entity_poly.pdbx_strand_id
1 'polypeptide(L)'
;LVLPLQEEVAKSLLAEVNLGCDAHQTEHVYRVYVATFLGFGGNAARARYEESLLSSSLLRNRYPEFPATRGRLGAAWGWERSWEGGDELDLAEPGLALTLHLRGTGDFQQCRERLRPLLNRTDGTQSSLNGVFQPPLHLQSSEFYGFSEFYYCTEDVLRMGGDYSAAKFTRAAQDYCATRWSVLRERFERGLYAPHADLHRLKFQCFKSAWMFEVFHRGFSFPESYGSLKTALQVYDKEVQWTLGAILYRTRFLPLR
;
A
#
# COMPACT_ATOMS: atom_id res chain seq x y z
N LEU A 1 -9.34 -29.61 4.64
CA LEU A 1 -8.40 -30.02 5.71
C LEU A 1 -7.25 -29.03 5.68
N VAL A 2 -7.19 -28.14 6.66
CA VAL A 2 -6.07 -27.18 6.81
C VAL A 2 -4.84 -27.99 7.21
N LEU A 3 -3.71 -27.81 6.52
CA LEU A 3 -2.48 -28.53 6.84
C LEU A 3 -2.02 -28.15 8.26
N PRO A 4 -1.47 -29.08 9.07
CA PRO A 4 -1.09 -28.81 10.47
C PRO A 4 -0.20 -27.58 10.66
N LEU A 5 0.71 -27.32 9.69
CA LEU A 5 1.58 -26.15 9.68
C LEU A 5 0.81 -24.82 9.53
N GLN A 6 -0.28 -24.83 8.77
CA GLN A 6 -1.11 -23.66 8.54
C GLN A 6 -1.99 -23.33 9.76
N GLU A 7 -2.30 -24.33 10.59
CA GLU A 7 -3.01 -24.15 11.87
C GLU A 7 -2.11 -23.50 12.94
N GLU A 8 -0.85 -23.93 13.05
CA GLU A 8 0.17 -23.30 13.92
C GLU A 8 0.41 -21.83 13.55
N VAL A 9 0.57 -21.55 12.25
CA VAL A 9 0.71 -20.17 11.74
C VAL A 9 -0.54 -19.35 12.03
N ALA A 10 -1.74 -19.92 11.81
CA ALA A 10 -3.00 -19.23 12.13
C ALA A 10 -3.10 -18.89 13.63
N LYS A 11 -2.71 -19.80 14.53
CA LYS A 11 -2.71 -19.57 15.99
C LYS A 11 -1.80 -18.42 16.40
N SER A 12 -0.64 -18.28 15.79
CA SER A 12 0.28 -17.16 16.11
C SER A 12 -0.22 -15.78 15.65
N LEU A 13 -1.20 -15.74 14.75
CA LEU A 13 -1.80 -14.50 14.21
C LEU A 13 -3.16 -14.18 14.84
N LEU A 14 -3.65 -15.01 15.76
CA LEU A 14 -4.92 -14.83 16.46
C LEU A 14 -4.67 -14.54 17.94
N ALA A 15 -5.30 -13.49 18.44
CA ALA A 15 -5.32 -13.15 19.86
C ALA A 15 -6.76 -13.24 20.38
N GLU A 16 -6.96 -13.97 21.47
CA GLU A 16 -8.22 -13.96 22.22
C GLU A 16 -8.05 -13.05 23.44
N VAL A 17 -8.93 -12.05 23.57
CA VAL A 17 -8.82 -10.98 24.56
C VAL A 17 -10.17 -10.79 25.23
N ASN A 18 -10.21 -10.85 26.57
CA ASN A 18 -11.36 -10.42 27.35
C ASN A 18 -11.10 -9.01 27.91
N LEU A 19 -11.93 -8.03 27.54
CA LEU A 19 -11.86 -6.65 28.05
C LEU A 19 -12.74 -6.42 29.29
N GLY A 20 -13.55 -7.41 29.68
CA GLY A 20 -14.39 -7.37 30.86
C GLY A 20 -13.60 -7.46 32.16
N CYS A 21 -14.24 -6.99 33.24
CA CYS A 21 -13.70 -7.11 34.59
C CYS A 21 -13.92 -8.53 35.17
N ASP A 22 -15.01 -9.21 34.81
CA ASP A 22 -15.27 -10.61 35.20
C ASP A 22 -14.76 -11.59 34.14
N ALA A 23 -13.89 -12.52 34.54
CA ALA A 23 -13.31 -13.51 33.65
C ALA A 23 -14.31 -14.58 33.19
N HIS A 24 -15.42 -14.77 33.90
CA HIS A 24 -16.45 -15.76 33.55
C HIS A 24 -17.47 -15.22 32.55
N GLN A 25 -17.52 -13.90 32.36
CA GLN A 25 -18.40 -13.26 31.38
C GLN A 25 -17.75 -13.23 30.00
N THR A 26 -18.56 -13.50 28.98
CA THR A 26 -18.11 -13.60 27.58
C THR A 26 -18.51 -12.40 26.72
N GLU A 27 -19.24 -11.43 27.27
CA GLU A 27 -19.73 -10.23 26.55
C GLU A 27 -18.60 -9.41 25.91
N HIS A 28 -17.45 -9.36 26.56
CA HIS A 28 -16.28 -8.59 26.12
C HIS A 28 -15.12 -9.48 25.67
N VAL A 29 -15.43 -10.70 25.20
CA VAL A 29 -14.45 -11.62 24.62
C VAL A 29 -14.36 -11.39 23.11
N TYR A 30 -13.18 -11.04 22.64
CA TYR A 30 -12.88 -10.76 21.25
C TYR A 30 -11.80 -11.70 20.73
N ARG A 31 -11.98 -12.20 19.50
CA ARG A 31 -10.93 -12.90 18.75
C ARG A 31 -10.44 -12.00 17.63
N VAL A 32 -9.20 -11.53 17.75
CA VAL A 32 -8.60 -10.52 16.88
C VAL A 32 -7.51 -11.16 16.02
N TYR A 33 -7.60 -10.96 14.71
CA TYR A 33 -6.54 -11.32 13.77
C TYR A 33 -5.57 -10.15 13.62
N VAL A 34 -4.27 -10.42 13.77
CA VAL A 34 -3.20 -9.43 13.66
C VAL A 34 -2.10 -9.98 12.76
N ALA A 35 -1.77 -9.25 11.70
CA ALA A 35 -0.65 -9.57 10.81
C ALA A 35 0.15 -8.30 10.48
N THR A 36 1.47 -8.44 10.41
CA THR A 36 2.40 -7.38 10.02
C THR A 36 3.24 -7.85 8.83
N PHE A 37 3.31 -7.01 7.80
CA PHE A 37 3.99 -7.33 6.55
C PHE A 37 5.20 -6.42 6.34
N LEU A 38 6.34 -6.83 6.91
CA LEU A 38 7.59 -6.07 6.77
C LEU A 38 8.01 -6.01 5.30
N GLY A 39 8.35 -4.82 4.81
CA GLY A 39 8.74 -4.61 3.41
C GLY A 39 7.58 -4.41 2.42
N PHE A 40 6.34 -4.33 2.92
CA PHE A 40 5.13 -4.09 2.10
C PHE A 40 4.54 -2.68 2.29
N GLY A 41 5.19 -1.81 3.07
CA GLY A 41 4.83 -0.38 3.10
C GLY A 41 5.16 0.31 1.77
N GLY A 42 4.48 1.41 1.45
CA GLY A 42 4.63 2.09 0.14
C GLY A 42 6.07 2.47 -0.22
N ASN A 43 6.87 2.97 0.74
CA ASN A 43 8.28 3.28 0.48
C ASN A 43 9.13 2.01 0.26
N ALA A 44 8.90 0.97 1.06
CA ALA A 44 9.67 -0.28 0.98
C ALA A 44 9.36 -1.06 -0.31
N ALA A 45 8.08 -1.09 -0.70
CA ALA A 45 7.66 -1.68 -1.98
C ALA A 45 8.30 -0.95 -3.16
N ARG A 46 8.46 0.38 -3.08
CA ARG A 46 9.14 1.16 -4.10
C ARG A 46 10.62 0.81 -4.20
N ALA A 47 11.33 0.76 -3.07
CA ALA A 47 12.73 0.38 -3.04
C ALA A 47 12.96 -0.99 -3.69
N ARG A 48 12.11 -1.98 -3.34
CA ARG A 48 12.13 -3.32 -3.97
C ARG A 48 11.83 -3.27 -5.47
N TYR A 49 10.92 -2.41 -5.89
CA TYR A 49 10.62 -2.23 -7.31
C TYR A 49 11.82 -1.64 -8.07
N GLU A 50 12.47 -0.61 -7.51
CA GLU A 50 13.66 0.01 -8.08
C GLU A 50 14.84 -0.98 -8.18
N GLU A 51 15.07 -1.78 -7.14
CA GLU A 51 16.05 -2.88 -7.15
C GLU A 51 15.72 -3.95 -8.21
N SER A 52 14.44 -4.27 -8.41
CA SER A 52 14.01 -5.18 -9.48
C SER A 52 14.30 -4.63 -10.89
N LEU A 53 14.20 -3.30 -11.07
CA LEU A 53 14.56 -2.66 -12.33
C LEU A 53 16.06 -2.71 -12.57
N LEU A 54 16.88 -2.42 -11.55
CA LEU A 54 18.34 -2.50 -11.62
C LEU A 54 18.82 -3.91 -11.95
N SER A 55 18.36 -4.92 -11.21
CA SER A 55 18.71 -6.32 -11.45
C SER A 55 18.33 -6.80 -12.86
N SER A 56 17.13 -6.44 -13.35
CA SER A 56 16.71 -6.76 -14.72
C SER A 56 17.58 -6.10 -15.79
N SER A 57 18.03 -4.86 -15.55
CA SER A 57 18.93 -4.13 -16.45
C SER A 57 20.34 -4.73 -16.50
N LEU A 58 20.85 -5.19 -15.35
CA LEU A 58 22.14 -5.87 -15.25
C LEU A 58 22.12 -7.21 -15.99
N LEU A 59 21.05 -7.99 -15.86
CA LEU A 59 20.87 -9.24 -16.60
C LEU A 59 20.84 -9.01 -18.12
N ARG A 60 20.13 -7.95 -18.57
CA ARG A 60 20.10 -7.56 -19.99
C ARG A 60 21.48 -7.19 -20.53
N ASN A 61 22.30 -6.46 -19.76
CA ASN A 61 23.66 -6.12 -20.16
C ASN A 61 24.61 -7.32 -20.19
N ARG A 62 24.39 -8.34 -19.34
CA ARG A 62 25.25 -9.52 -19.25
C ARG A 62 24.96 -10.60 -20.31
N TYR A 63 23.74 -10.64 -20.86
CA TYR A 63 23.32 -11.61 -21.90
C TYR A 63 22.53 -10.93 -23.04
N PRO A 64 23.22 -10.42 -24.08
CA PRO A 64 22.60 -9.69 -25.20
C PRO A 64 21.71 -10.55 -26.14
N GLU A 65 21.87 -11.88 -26.12
CA GLU A 65 21.28 -12.81 -27.10
C GLU A 65 19.85 -13.27 -26.76
N PHE A 66 19.24 -12.83 -25.65
CA PHE A 66 17.86 -13.15 -25.32
C PHE A 66 16.86 -12.23 -26.08
N PRO A 67 16.02 -12.78 -26.99
CA PRO A 67 15.04 -11.99 -27.71
C PRO A 67 13.79 -11.84 -26.84
N ALA A 68 13.57 -10.67 -26.25
CA ALA A 68 12.27 -10.38 -25.63
C ALA A 68 11.89 -8.91 -25.81
N THR A 69 11.08 -8.67 -26.85
CA THR A 69 10.28 -7.46 -27.15
C THR A 69 10.99 -6.11 -27.05
N ARG A 70 10.87 -5.31 -28.10
CA ARG A 70 11.36 -3.92 -28.22
C ARG A 70 10.60 -2.96 -27.28
N GLY A 71 10.53 -3.27 -25.99
CA GLY A 71 9.97 -2.42 -24.95
C GLY A 71 11.08 -1.60 -24.32
N ARG A 72 10.99 -0.27 -24.41
CA ARG A 72 11.66 0.61 -23.46
C ARG A 72 11.38 0.06 -22.06
N LEU A 73 12.38 -0.02 -21.19
CA LEU A 73 12.17 -0.21 -19.75
C LEU A 73 11.52 1.07 -19.21
N GLY A 74 10.26 1.27 -19.57
CA GLY A 74 9.44 2.34 -19.03
C GLY A 74 9.23 2.01 -17.57
N ALA A 75 9.79 2.85 -16.70
CA ALA A 75 9.42 2.81 -15.31
C ALA A 75 7.92 3.11 -15.26
N ALA A 76 7.18 2.40 -14.42
CA ALA A 76 5.73 2.58 -14.31
C ALA A 76 5.32 3.89 -13.60
N TRP A 77 6.19 4.90 -13.68
CA TRP A 77 5.97 6.25 -13.17
C TRP A 77 5.17 7.05 -14.19
N GLY A 78 4.82 8.30 -13.91
CA GLY A 78 4.09 9.13 -14.85
C GLY A 78 5.01 9.96 -15.78
N TRP A 79 5.29 9.70 -17.08
CA TRP A 79 6.19 10.59 -17.89
C TRP A 79 6.32 10.40 -19.46
N GLU A 80 5.44 10.97 -20.27
CA GLU A 80 5.82 11.34 -21.67
C GLU A 80 6.56 12.70 -21.71
N ARG A 81 7.30 13.22 -22.71
CA ARG A 81 8.15 12.83 -23.85
C ARG A 81 8.88 14.14 -24.23
N SER A 82 10.14 14.03 -24.64
CA SER A 82 10.96 15.09 -25.28
C SER A 82 11.52 16.22 -24.39
N TRP A 83 12.80 16.05 -24.05
CA TRP A 83 13.89 17.05 -24.10
C TRP A 83 13.94 18.20 -23.06
N GLU A 84 15.16 18.37 -22.53
CA GLU A 84 15.73 19.43 -21.68
C GLU A 84 15.03 19.74 -20.33
N GLY A 85 15.48 19.05 -19.27
CA GLY A 85 15.38 19.57 -17.89
C GLY A 85 14.38 18.91 -16.94
N GLY A 86 13.89 17.70 -17.22
CA GLY A 86 13.06 16.94 -16.28
C GLY A 86 13.91 16.03 -15.38
N ASP A 87 13.92 16.29 -14.07
CA ASP A 87 14.68 15.58 -13.03
C ASP A 87 14.79 14.06 -13.29
N GLU A 88 15.98 13.63 -13.72
CA GLU A 88 16.38 12.23 -13.82
C GLU A 88 16.40 11.62 -12.41
N LEU A 89 15.83 10.42 -12.25
CA LEU A 89 16.10 9.63 -11.05
C LEU A 89 17.25 8.68 -11.39
N ASP A 90 18.42 9.00 -10.85
CA ASP A 90 19.60 8.16 -10.94
C ASP A 90 19.52 7.07 -9.89
N LEU A 91 19.28 5.84 -10.33
CA LEU A 91 19.51 4.67 -9.50
C LEU A 91 20.95 4.22 -9.71
N ALA A 92 21.75 4.30 -8.64
CA ALA A 92 23.15 3.88 -8.63
C ALA A 92 23.33 2.65 -7.73
N GLU A 93 23.98 1.62 -8.26
CA GLU A 93 24.41 0.45 -7.48
C GLU A 93 25.80 0.71 -6.89
N PRO A 94 25.99 0.66 -5.55
CA PRO A 94 27.31 0.81 -4.94
C PRO A 94 28.26 -0.30 -5.42
N GLY A 95 29.23 0.05 -6.27
CA GLY A 95 30.25 -0.88 -6.77
C GLY A 95 30.16 -1.25 -8.26
N LEU A 96 29.08 -0.86 -8.95
CA LEU A 96 29.02 -0.85 -10.42
C LEU A 96 28.78 0.58 -10.89
N ALA A 97 29.59 1.09 -11.83
CA ALA A 97 29.38 2.39 -12.45
C ALA A 97 28.19 2.38 -13.45
N LEU A 98 27.05 1.82 -13.04
CA LEU A 98 25.81 1.81 -13.81
C LEU A 98 24.83 2.80 -13.18
N THR A 99 24.44 3.81 -13.95
CA THR A 99 23.35 4.72 -13.60
C THR A 99 22.16 4.41 -14.49
N LEU A 100 21.01 4.10 -13.89
CA LEU A 100 19.78 3.84 -14.64
C LEU A 100 18.89 5.08 -14.59
N HIS A 101 18.74 5.76 -15.72
CA HIS A 101 17.82 6.88 -15.85
C HIS A 101 16.39 6.36 -16.07
N LEU A 102 15.54 6.58 -15.07
CA LEU A 102 14.13 6.19 -15.14
C LEU A 102 13.28 7.32 -15.70
N ARG A 103 12.36 6.95 -16.58
CA ARG A 103 11.33 7.83 -17.10
C ARG A 103 9.97 7.17 -16.91
N GLY A 104 9.05 7.88 -16.27
CA GLY A 104 7.65 7.43 -16.19
C GLY A 104 6.97 7.33 -17.55
N THR A 105 5.78 6.76 -17.63
CA THR A 105 4.89 6.71 -18.80
C THR A 105 3.55 7.43 -18.60
N GLY A 106 3.05 7.56 -17.38
CA GLY A 106 1.75 8.19 -17.08
C GLY A 106 0.71 7.21 -16.58
N ASP A 107 1.01 5.92 -16.69
CA ASP A 107 0.00 4.89 -16.81
C ASP A 107 -0.23 4.17 -15.48
N PHE A 108 -1.28 4.61 -14.78
CA PHE A 108 -1.68 4.03 -13.50
C PHE A 108 -2.05 2.55 -13.61
N GLN A 109 -2.70 2.13 -14.70
CA GLN A 109 -3.14 0.75 -14.88
C GLN A 109 -1.94 -0.17 -15.11
N GLN A 110 -1.01 0.26 -15.98
CA GLN A 110 0.23 -0.47 -16.21
C GLN A 110 1.11 -0.50 -14.95
N CYS A 111 1.10 0.57 -14.14
CA CYS A 111 1.75 0.58 -12.83
C CYS A 111 1.23 -0.54 -11.96
N ARG A 112 -0.08 -0.60 -11.73
CA ARG A 112 -0.71 -1.67 -10.94
C ARG A 112 -0.33 -3.07 -11.40
N GLU A 113 -0.38 -3.33 -12.70
CA GLU A 113 -0.02 -4.64 -13.28
C GLU A 113 1.44 -5.01 -13.00
N ARG A 114 2.36 -4.05 -13.11
CA ARG A 114 3.79 -4.26 -12.81
C ARG A 114 4.07 -4.43 -11.32
N LEU A 115 3.23 -3.88 -10.44
CA LEU A 115 3.39 -4.03 -8.99
C LEU A 115 2.81 -5.33 -8.44
N ARG A 116 1.85 -5.94 -9.15
CA ARG A 116 1.17 -7.15 -8.70
C ARG A 116 2.11 -8.29 -8.28
N PRO A 117 3.22 -8.58 -8.97
CA PRO A 117 4.17 -9.62 -8.53
C PRO A 117 4.82 -9.32 -7.18
N LEU A 118 4.98 -8.06 -6.78
CA LEU A 118 5.62 -7.67 -5.51
C LEU A 118 4.76 -8.00 -4.28
N LEU A 119 3.47 -8.28 -4.47
CA LEU A 119 2.57 -8.78 -3.43
C LEU A 119 3.00 -10.18 -2.92
N ASN A 120 3.77 -10.91 -3.73
CA ASN A 120 4.24 -12.27 -3.43
C ASN A 120 3.10 -13.20 -2.95
N ARG A 121 1.98 -13.19 -3.67
CA ARG A 121 0.83 -14.04 -3.33
C ARG A 121 1.12 -15.48 -3.73
N THR A 122 0.58 -16.41 -2.94
CA THR A 122 0.53 -17.83 -3.28
C THR A 122 -0.88 -18.20 -3.71
N ASP A 123 -1.04 -19.32 -4.41
CA ASP A 123 -2.35 -19.81 -4.89
C ASP A 123 -3.27 -20.32 -3.76
N GLY A 124 -2.87 -20.17 -2.50
CA GLY A 124 -3.62 -20.64 -1.34
C GLY A 124 -4.88 -19.81 -1.08
N THR A 125 -6.01 -20.49 -0.90
CA THR A 125 -7.36 -19.90 -0.73
C THR A 125 -7.55 -19.08 0.55
N GLN A 126 -6.63 -19.16 1.52
CA GLN A 126 -6.68 -18.43 2.79
C GLN A 126 -5.35 -17.72 3.08
N SER A 127 -4.80 -17.08 2.05
CA SER A 127 -3.54 -16.36 2.14
C SER A 127 -3.62 -14.97 1.51
N SER A 128 -2.83 -14.06 2.06
CA SER A 128 -2.75 -12.66 1.61
C SER A 128 -1.37 -12.36 1.03
N LEU A 129 -0.70 -11.32 1.53
CA LEU A 129 0.65 -10.94 1.11
C LEU A 129 1.66 -11.98 1.61
N ASN A 130 2.67 -12.28 0.79
CA ASN A 130 3.73 -13.23 1.13
C ASN A 130 3.24 -14.63 1.54
N GLY A 131 2.05 -15.04 1.08
CA GLY A 131 1.43 -16.31 1.45
C GLY A 131 1.01 -16.43 2.92
N VAL A 132 1.02 -15.34 3.69
CA VAL A 132 0.63 -15.35 5.11
C VAL A 132 -0.86 -15.64 5.25
N PHE A 133 -1.21 -16.49 6.21
CA PHE A 133 -2.59 -16.85 6.52
C PHE A 133 -3.46 -15.60 6.75
N GLN A 134 -4.63 -15.58 6.12
CA GLN A 134 -5.68 -14.59 6.36
C GLN A 134 -7.00 -15.32 6.63
N PRO A 135 -7.70 -15.04 7.74
CA PRO A 135 -9.00 -15.62 8.01
C PRO A 135 -10.04 -15.14 6.99
N PRO A 136 -11.13 -15.90 6.78
CA PRO A 136 -12.23 -15.45 5.93
C PRO A 136 -12.84 -14.16 6.49
N LEU A 137 -13.07 -13.18 5.61
CA LEU A 137 -13.64 -11.88 5.96
C LEU A 137 -15.14 -11.84 5.61
N HIS A 138 -15.99 -11.53 6.59
CA HIS A 138 -17.42 -11.32 6.37
C HIS A 138 -17.69 -9.88 5.92
N LEU A 139 -17.30 -9.57 4.69
CA LEU A 139 -17.24 -8.19 4.18
C LEU A 139 -18.60 -7.47 4.14
N GLN A 140 -19.72 -8.19 4.02
CA GLN A 140 -21.05 -7.58 3.98
C GLN A 140 -21.47 -6.94 5.31
N SER A 141 -20.89 -7.38 6.43
CA SER A 141 -21.22 -6.94 7.78
C SER A 141 -19.99 -6.40 8.53
N SER A 142 -18.96 -5.97 7.79
CA SER A 142 -17.72 -5.47 8.36
C SER A 142 -17.42 -4.06 7.84
N GLU A 143 -16.81 -3.25 8.69
CA GLU A 143 -16.27 -1.92 8.35
C GLU A 143 -14.78 -1.87 8.70
N PHE A 144 -14.01 -1.09 7.94
CA PHE A 144 -12.58 -0.94 8.15
C PHE A 144 -12.16 0.52 8.09
N TYR A 145 -11.15 0.86 8.88
CA TYR A 145 -10.46 2.14 8.81
C TYR A 145 -9.08 1.97 8.17
N GLY A 146 -8.78 2.81 7.18
CA GLY A 146 -7.50 2.88 6.50
C GLY A 146 -6.70 4.09 6.98
N PHE A 147 -5.62 3.83 7.71
CA PHE A 147 -4.73 4.88 8.23
C PHE A 147 -3.48 5.06 7.35
N SER A 148 -2.70 6.10 7.64
CA SER A 148 -1.40 6.37 7.01
C SER A 148 -1.52 6.44 5.47
N GLU A 149 -0.82 5.60 4.71
CA GLU A 149 -0.85 5.68 3.24
C GLU A 149 -2.24 5.47 2.62
N PHE A 150 -3.18 4.81 3.32
CA PHE A 150 -4.57 4.77 2.87
C PHE A 150 -5.21 6.16 2.83
N TYR A 151 -4.93 6.98 3.85
CA TYR A 151 -5.37 8.37 3.92
C TYR A 151 -4.51 9.27 3.03
N TYR A 152 -3.19 9.18 3.10
CA TYR A 152 -2.33 10.08 2.33
C TYR A 152 -2.48 9.92 0.81
N CYS A 153 -2.70 8.69 0.33
CA CYS A 153 -2.94 8.46 -1.09
C CYS A 153 -4.31 8.93 -1.56
N THR A 154 -5.29 9.06 -0.67
CA THR A 154 -6.65 9.53 -1.03
C THR A 154 -6.83 11.03 -0.79
N GLU A 155 -6.13 11.61 0.19
CA GLU A 155 -6.35 12.99 0.61
C GLU A 155 -5.31 13.97 0.08
N ASP A 156 -4.00 13.71 0.26
CA ASP A 156 -2.94 14.72 0.13
C ASP A 156 -3.01 15.49 -1.19
N VAL A 157 -3.19 14.76 -2.30
CA VAL A 157 -3.24 15.34 -3.64
C VAL A 157 -4.51 15.04 -4.42
N LEU A 158 -5.25 13.97 -4.05
CA LEU A 158 -6.52 13.61 -4.70
C LEU A 158 -7.74 14.23 -3.99
N ARG A 159 -7.57 14.76 -2.77
CA ARG A 159 -8.59 15.49 -1.98
C ARG A 159 -9.91 14.72 -1.84
N MET A 160 -9.80 13.41 -1.61
CA MET A 160 -10.93 12.49 -1.49
C MET A 160 -10.77 11.51 -0.31
N GLY A 161 -10.15 11.94 0.78
CA GLY A 161 -10.14 11.18 2.03
C GLY A 161 -11.56 10.93 2.58
N GLY A 162 -11.66 10.04 3.57
CA GLY A 162 -12.95 9.58 4.09
C GLY A 162 -13.42 8.30 3.39
N ASP A 163 -14.70 8.23 3.03
CA ASP A 163 -15.32 7.02 2.49
C ASP A 163 -14.71 6.63 1.13
N TYR A 164 -14.08 5.46 1.08
CA TYR A 164 -13.35 4.98 -0.08
C TYR A 164 -14.29 4.41 -1.13
N SER A 165 -14.05 4.79 -2.39
CA SER A 165 -14.69 4.20 -3.56
C SER A 165 -13.63 3.87 -4.60
N ALA A 166 -13.48 2.58 -4.92
CA ALA A 166 -12.50 2.11 -5.89
C ALA A 166 -12.65 2.81 -7.25
N ALA A 167 -13.89 3.02 -7.73
CA ALA A 167 -14.16 3.69 -8.99
C ALA A 167 -13.73 5.17 -9.00
N LYS A 168 -14.06 5.92 -7.93
CA LYS A 168 -13.63 7.34 -7.83
C LYS A 168 -12.12 7.45 -7.67
N PHE A 169 -11.54 6.60 -6.81
CA PHE A 169 -10.12 6.58 -6.53
C PHE A 169 -9.28 6.23 -7.76
N THR A 170 -9.63 5.16 -8.48
CA THR A 170 -8.91 4.74 -9.68
C THR A 170 -8.94 5.82 -10.77
N ARG A 171 -10.10 6.46 -10.97
CA ARG A 171 -10.21 7.58 -11.91
C ARG A 171 -9.34 8.77 -11.51
N ALA A 172 -9.43 9.23 -10.26
CA ALA A 172 -8.62 10.35 -9.78
C ALA A 172 -7.11 10.05 -9.83
N ALA A 173 -6.71 8.82 -9.49
CA ALA A 173 -5.33 8.37 -9.58
C ALA A 173 -4.83 8.30 -11.04
N GLN A 174 -5.67 7.80 -11.96
CA GLN A 174 -5.37 7.81 -13.40
C GLN A 174 -5.18 9.23 -13.93
N ASP A 175 -6.09 10.15 -13.62
CA ASP A 175 -6.03 11.54 -14.06
C ASP A 175 -4.79 12.25 -13.49
N TYR A 176 -4.48 12.02 -12.21
CA TYR A 176 -3.27 12.54 -11.57
C TYR A 176 -2.01 12.01 -12.27
N CYS A 177 -1.92 10.71 -12.52
CA CYS A 177 -0.73 10.10 -13.11
C CYS A 177 -0.52 10.44 -14.59
N ALA A 178 -1.59 10.68 -15.33
CA ALA A 178 -1.52 11.14 -16.71
C ALA A 178 -1.18 12.65 -16.81
N THR A 179 -1.25 13.41 -15.71
CA THR A 179 -0.91 14.83 -15.70
C THR A 179 0.61 15.03 -15.83
N ARG A 180 1.01 15.95 -16.70
CA ARG A 180 2.43 16.33 -16.85
C ARG A 180 3.01 16.86 -15.54
N TRP A 181 4.24 16.46 -15.23
CA TRP A 181 4.91 16.88 -14.00
C TRP A 181 5.06 18.39 -13.84
N SER A 182 5.35 19.11 -14.91
CA SER A 182 5.43 20.59 -14.87
C SER A 182 4.12 21.20 -14.37
N VAL A 183 2.98 20.65 -14.79
CA VAL A 183 1.66 21.06 -14.32
C VAL A 183 1.43 20.65 -12.87
N LEU A 184 1.88 19.46 -12.46
CA LEU A 184 1.79 19.02 -11.06
C LEU A 184 2.62 19.92 -10.13
N ARG A 185 3.82 20.31 -10.54
CA ARG A 185 4.71 21.25 -9.84
C ARG A 185 4.07 22.64 -9.73
N GLU A 186 3.54 23.18 -10.83
CA GLU A 186 2.84 24.47 -10.81
C GLU A 186 1.66 24.45 -9.82
N ARG A 187 0.85 23.38 -9.84
CA ARG A 187 -0.28 23.22 -8.89
C ARG A 187 0.18 23.16 -7.43
N PHE A 188 1.33 22.54 -7.18
CA PHE A 188 1.92 22.47 -5.85
C PHE A 188 2.44 23.83 -5.38
N GLU A 189 3.17 24.55 -6.22
CA GLU A 189 3.68 25.90 -5.92
C GLU A 189 2.52 26.89 -5.67
N ARG A 190 1.36 26.65 -6.29
CA ARG A 190 0.12 27.41 -6.08
C ARG A 190 -0.71 26.96 -4.88
N GLY A 191 -0.25 25.97 -4.10
CA GLY A 191 -0.93 25.51 -2.88
C GLY A 191 -2.24 24.75 -3.12
N LEU A 192 -2.39 24.06 -4.26
CA LEU A 192 -3.62 23.32 -4.59
C LEU A 192 -3.80 22.02 -3.76
N TYR A 193 -2.71 21.50 -3.19
CA TYR A 193 -2.69 20.23 -2.45
C TYR A 193 -2.77 20.46 -0.94
N ALA A 194 -2.92 19.38 -0.17
CA ALA A 194 -2.96 19.46 1.28
C ALA A 194 -1.67 20.12 1.83
N PRO A 195 -1.75 20.91 2.92
CA PRO A 195 -0.59 21.65 3.44
C PRO A 195 0.62 20.78 3.85
N HIS A 196 0.39 19.50 4.14
CA HIS A 196 1.42 18.55 4.54
C HIS A 196 1.94 17.68 3.37
N ALA A 197 1.38 17.85 2.17
CA ALA A 197 1.93 17.22 0.98
C ALA A 197 3.27 17.89 0.65
N ASP A 198 4.32 17.10 0.42
CA ASP A 198 5.64 17.57 0.03
C ASP A 198 5.99 17.11 -1.40
N LEU A 199 7.17 17.51 -1.89
CA LEU A 199 7.64 17.08 -3.21
C LEU A 199 7.77 15.55 -3.31
N HIS A 200 8.07 14.87 -2.20
CA HIS A 200 8.14 13.41 -2.15
C HIS A 200 6.76 12.78 -2.37
N ARG A 201 5.70 13.28 -1.71
CA ARG A 201 4.30 12.90 -1.94
C ARG A 201 3.93 13.13 -3.39
N LEU A 202 4.21 14.31 -3.95
CA LEU A 202 3.93 14.62 -5.35
C LEU A 202 4.55 13.61 -6.31
N LYS A 203 5.84 13.32 -6.11
CA LYS A 203 6.64 12.46 -6.98
C LYS A 203 6.20 11.00 -6.93
N PHE A 204 5.84 10.50 -5.74
CA PHE A 204 5.55 9.07 -5.53
C PHE A 204 4.09 8.73 -5.36
N GLN A 205 3.19 9.70 -5.46
CA GLN A 205 1.75 9.49 -5.36
C GLN A 205 1.28 8.36 -6.29
N CYS A 206 1.71 8.35 -7.55
CA CYS A 206 1.28 7.35 -8.53
C CYS A 206 1.63 5.93 -8.10
N PHE A 207 2.88 5.71 -7.67
CA PHE A 207 3.30 4.42 -7.15
C PHE A 207 2.47 4.01 -5.94
N LYS A 208 2.40 4.91 -4.96
CA LYS A 208 1.81 4.60 -3.65
C LYS A 208 0.31 4.36 -3.78
N SER A 209 -0.36 5.09 -4.67
CA SER A 209 -1.77 4.86 -5.02
C SER A 209 -1.98 3.50 -5.68
N ALA A 210 -1.13 3.12 -6.65
CA ALA A 210 -1.21 1.84 -7.32
C ALA A 210 -0.92 0.69 -6.34
N TRP A 211 0.08 0.87 -5.48
CA TRP A 211 0.45 -0.09 -4.44
C TRP A 211 -0.64 -0.26 -3.39
N MET A 212 -1.21 0.84 -2.87
CA MET A 212 -2.35 0.82 -1.96
C MET A 212 -3.53 0.05 -2.58
N PHE A 213 -3.83 0.32 -3.84
CA PHE A 213 -4.89 -0.38 -4.58
C PHE A 213 -4.62 -1.88 -4.66
N GLU A 214 -3.44 -2.28 -5.12
CA GLU A 214 -3.10 -3.69 -5.30
C GLU A 214 -3.01 -4.43 -3.95
N VAL A 215 -2.45 -3.80 -2.90
CA VAL A 215 -2.43 -4.37 -1.55
C VAL A 215 -3.85 -4.58 -1.02
N PHE A 216 -4.74 -3.60 -1.16
CA PHE A 216 -6.09 -3.71 -0.62
C PHE A 216 -6.95 -4.71 -1.39
N HIS A 217 -7.04 -4.55 -2.71
CA HIS A 217 -7.97 -5.33 -3.53
C HIS A 217 -7.42 -6.69 -3.95
N ARG A 218 -6.11 -6.78 -4.19
CA ARG A 218 -5.47 -8.03 -4.64
C ARG A 218 -4.69 -8.70 -3.52
N GLY A 219 -4.08 -7.97 -2.60
CA GLY A 219 -3.39 -8.54 -1.43
C GLY A 219 -4.36 -9.10 -0.40
N PHE A 220 -5.17 -8.23 0.20
CA PHE A 220 -6.15 -8.59 1.23
C PHE A 220 -7.49 -9.09 0.67
N SER A 221 -7.63 -9.11 -0.66
CA SER A 221 -8.79 -9.65 -1.38
C SER A 221 -10.10 -8.92 -1.08
N PHE A 222 -10.06 -7.62 -0.79
CA PHE A 222 -11.27 -6.80 -0.73
C PHE A 222 -11.84 -6.58 -2.16
N PRO A 223 -13.14 -6.80 -2.41
CA PRO A 223 -13.73 -6.56 -3.71
C PRO A 223 -13.72 -5.07 -4.03
N GLU A 224 -13.62 -4.73 -5.31
CA GLU A 224 -13.65 -3.32 -5.75
C GLU A 224 -15.01 -2.65 -5.48
N SER A 225 -16.07 -3.44 -5.26
CA SER A 225 -17.39 -2.97 -4.82
C SER A 225 -17.50 -2.70 -3.31
N TYR A 226 -16.44 -2.97 -2.52
CA TYR A 226 -16.48 -2.76 -1.08
C TYR A 226 -16.61 -1.27 -0.74
N GLY A 227 -17.70 -0.91 -0.07
CA GLY A 227 -18.04 0.48 0.26
C GLY A 227 -17.83 0.87 1.73
N SER A 228 -17.40 -0.04 2.59
CA SER A 228 -17.29 0.18 4.05
C SER A 228 -15.85 0.38 4.53
N LEU A 229 -14.98 0.92 3.65
CA LEU A 229 -13.63 1.38 4.02
C LEU A 229 -13.68 2.90 4.20
N LYS A 230 -13.25 3.39 5.37
CA LYS A 230 -13.04 4.82 5.63
C LYS A 230 -11.56 5.12 5.82
N THR A 231 -11.02 6.00 5.00
CA THR A 231 -9.64 6.47 5.14
C THR A 231 -9.59 7.67 6.07
N ALA A 232 -8.69 7.67 7.04
CA ALA A 232 -8.63 8.72 8.05
C ALA A 232 -7.22 8.90 8.62
N LEU A 233 -6.89 10.13 8.99
CA LEU A 233 -5.73 10.44 9.83
C LEU A 233 -6.07 10.32 11.32
N GLN A 234 -7.30 10.68 11.67
CA GLN A 234 -7.79 10.81 13.04
C GLN A 234 -9.23 10.27 13.15
N VAL A 235 -9.63 9.87 14.35
CA VAL A 235 -11.00 9.45 14.66
C VAL A 235 -11.52 10.38 15.75
N TYR A 236 -12.64 11.08 15.49
CA TYR A 236 -13.18 12.13 16.36
C TYR A 236 -12.14 13.22 16.71
N ASP A 237 -11.44 13.73 15.69
CA ASP A 237 -10.41 14.78 15.78
C ASP A 237 -9.26 14.45 16.74
N LYS A 238 -9.04 13.15 16.98
CA LYS A 238 -7.95 12.63 17.81
C LYS A 238 -7.20 11.55 17.07
N GLU A 239 -5.89 11.58 17.20
CA GLU A 239 -5.03 10.49 16.73
C GLU A 239 -5.39 9.19 17.47
N VAL A 240 -5.42 8.08 16.72
CA VAL A 240 -5.69 6.76 17.30
C VAL A 240 -4.46 6.30 18.10
N GLN A 241 -4.60 6.27 19.42
CA GLN A 241 -3.51 5.91 20.33
C GLN A 241 -3.57 4.41 20.68
N TRP A 242 -2.58 3.63 20.23
CA TRP A 242 -2.46 2.23 20.63
C TRP A 242 -2.17 2.07 22.14
N THR A 243 -1.53 3.07 22.75
CA THR A 243 -1.26 3.12 24.20
C THR A 243 -2.54 3.20 25.01
N LEU A 244 -3.62 3.79 24.47
CA LEU A 244 -4.94 3.81 25.10
C LEU A 244 -5.51 2.38 25.21
N GLY A 245 -5.38 1.57 24.16
CA GLY A 245 -5.77 0.15 24.21
C GLY A 245 -4.96 -0.63 25.24
N ALA A 246 -3.65 -0.35 25.36
CA ALA A 246 -2.79 -0.98 26.36
C ALA A 246 -3.21 -0.64 27.79
N ILE A 247 -3.47 0.63 28.11
CA ILE A 247 -3.91 1.00 29.46
C ILE A 247 -5.28 0.39 29.78
N LEU A 248 -6.26 0.48 28.85
CA LEU A 248 -7.60 -0.10 29.01
C LEU A 248 -7.52 -1.60 29.33
N TYR A 249 -6.72 -2.35 28.56
CA TYR A 249 -6.56 -3.78 28.77
C TYR A 249 -5.91 -4.11 30.11
N ARG A 250 -4.87 -3.35 30.50
CA ARG A 250 -4.12 -3.58 31.76
C ARG A 250 -4.92 -3.18 33.00
N THR A 251 -5.85 -2.24 32.88
CA THR A 251 -6.68 -1.77 33.99
C THR A 251 -8.08 -2.40 34.03
N ARG A 252 -8.38 -3.40 33.19
CA ARG A 252 -9.73 -3.98 33.06
C ARG A 252 -10.35 -4.53 34.35
N PHE A 253 -9.53 -4.88 35.34
CA PHE A 253 -9.97 -5.41 36.64
C PHE A 253 -10.23 -4.34 37.71
N LEU A 254 -9.94 -3.07 37.45
CA LEU A 254 -10.20 -2.00 38.42
C LEU A 254 -11.66 -1.88 38.88
N PRO A 255 -12.68 -2.12 38.03
CA PRO A 255 -14.09 -2.06 38.45
C PRO A 255 -14.53 -3.15 39.46
N LEU A 256 -13.71 -4.17 39.72
CA LEU A 256 -13.99 -5.19 40.75
C LEU A 256 -13.68 -4.71 42.18
N ARG A 257 -13.09 -3.52 42.33
CA ARG A 257 -12.70 -2.95 43.63
C ARG A 257 -13.79 -2.09 44.25
#